data_AF-A6FH77-F1
#
_entry.id   AF-A6FH77-F1
#
_cell.length_a   1.000
_cell.length_b   1.000
_cell.length_c   1.000
_cell.angle_alpha   90.00
_cell.angle_beta   90.00
_cell.angle_gamma   90.00
#
_symmetry.space_group_name_H-M   'P 1'
#
loop_
_entity.id
_entity.type
_entity.pdbx_description
1 polymer ?
#
loop_
_entity_poly.entity_id
_entity_poly.type
_entity_poly.pdbx_seq_one_letter_code
_entity_poly.pdbx_strand_id
1 'polypeptide(L)'
;MKLAGLVLFALSSSVVSAKPTFDEYLSTLRTESETLGLSSDTLDDAFASIQYRKKSIVHDKAQPERQKITLDAYIPRAVPEWKIAKARRLY
;
A
#
# COMPACT_ATOMS: atom_id res chain seq x y z
N MET A 1 52.94 -34.59 9.85
CA MET A 1 51.59 -34.62 10.46
C MET A 1 50.98 -33.25 10.27
N LYS A 2 49.75 -33.21 9.74
CA LYS A 2 49.01 -32.03 9.25
C LYS A 2 48.83 -30.98 10.37
N LEU A 3 49.17 -29.72 10.12
CA LEU A 3 48.69 -28.58 10.91
C LEU A 3 47.75 -27.76 10.03
N ALA A 4 46.54 -27.61 10.55
CA ALA A 4 45.32 -27.23 9.86
C ALA A 4 45.31 -25.75 9.45
N GLY A 5 44.85 -25.48 8.23
CA GLY A 5 44.54 -24.14 7.77
C GLY A 5 43.30 -23.59 8.47
N LEU A 6 43.44 -22.44 9.11
CA LEU A 6 42.34 -21.67 9.69
C LEU A 6 41.55 -21.01 8.55
N VAL A 7 40.44 -21.62 8.14
CA VAL A 7 39.48 -21.00 7.21
C VAL A 7 38.61 -20.03 8.01
N LEU A 8 38.82 -18.73 7.81
CA LEU A 8 37.97 -17.67 8.36
C LEU A 8 36.73 -17.53 7.48
N PHE A 9 35.63 -18.18 7.87
CA PHE A 9 34.34 -18.04 7.21
C PHE A 9 33.71 -16.72 7.65
N ALA A 10 33.78 -15.68 6.81
CA ALA A 10 33.08 -14.43 7.05
C ALA A 10 31.57 -14.67 6.91
N LEU A 11 30.85 -14.72 8.03
CA LEU A 11 29.39 -14.68 8.04
C LEU A 11 28.95 -13.28 7.60
N SER A 12 28.56 -13.14 6.34
CA SER A 12 27.77 -12.00 5.87
C SER A 12 26.37 -12.12 6.46
N SER A 13 26.15 -11.56 7.66
CA SER A 13 24.82 -11.41 8.22
C SER A 13 24.05 -10.38 7.40
N SER A 14 23.07 -10.82 6.62
CA SER A 14 22.07 -9.92 6.03
C SER A 14 21.28 -9.30 7.17
N VAL A 15 21.51 -8.02 7.46
CA VAL A 15 20.63 -7.27 8.38
C VAL A 15 19.26 -7.21 7.72
N VAL A 16 18.30 -7.95 8.26
CA VAL A 16 16.89 -7.74 7.98
C VAL A 16 16.52 -6.39 8.58
N SER A 17 16.57 -5.35 7.76
CA SER A 17 16.13 -4.02 8.17
C SER A 17 14.61 -4.03 8.35
N ALA A 18 14.13 -3.50 9.48
CA ALA A 18 12.71 -3.27 9.67
C ALA A 18 12.18 -2.34 8.57
N LYS A 19 10.90 -2.49 8.19
CA LYS A 19 10.27 -1.53 7.27
C LYS A 19 10.31 -0.14 7.92
N PRO A 20 10.61 0.93 7.15
CA PRO A 20 10.64 2.27 7.70
C PRO A 20 9.28 2.64 8.26
N THR A 21 9.28 3.52 9.25
CA THR A 21 8.05 4.10 9.78
C THR A 21 7.40 5.00 8.73
N PHE A 22 6.12 5.34 8.92
CA PHE A 22 5.42 6.24 8.00
C PHE A 22 6.09 7.61 7.93
N ASP A 23 6.57 8.14 9.06
CA ASP A 23 7.23 9.44 9.14
C ASP A 23 8.61 9.43 8.47
N GLU A 24 9.38 8.35 8.64
CA GLU A 24 10.64 8.15 7.91
C GLU A 24 10.40 8.11 6.40
N TYR A 25 9.36 7.40 5.96
CA TYR A 25 8.99 7.37 4.55
C TYR A 25 8.63 8.77 4.02
N LEU A 26 7.83 9.56 4.76
CA LEU A 26 7.48 10.92 4.35
C LEU A 26 8.72 11.82 4.24
N SER A 27 9.67 11.72 5.16
CA SER A 27 10.93 12.46 5.10
C SER A 27 11.71 12.14 3.82
N THR A 28 11.82 10.85 3.48
CA THR A 28 12.50 10.42 2.24
C THR A 28 11.75 10.90 0.99
N LEU A 29 10.42 10.79 0.98
CA LEU A 29 9.58 11.21 -0.15
C LEU A 29 9.66 12.72 -0.38
N ARG A 30 9.71 13.52 0.70
CA ARG A 30 9.88 14.97 0.58
C ARG A 30 11.23 15.33 -0.04
N THR A 31 12.29 14.71 0.46
CA THR A 31 13.65 14.90 -0.08
C THR A 31 13.70 14.53 -1.56
N GLU A 32 13.15 13.39 -1.96
CA GLU A 32 13.06 12.97 -3.36
C GLU A 32 12.26 13.99 -4.19
N SER A 33 11.13 14.47 -3.68
CA SER A 33 10.28 15.44 -4.36
C SER A 33 10.99 16.79 -4.60
N GLU A 34 11.79 17.25 -3.62
CA GLU A 34 12.64 18.43 -3.76
C GLU A 34 13.72 18.22 -4.82
N THR A 35 14.35 17.04 -4.86
CA THR A 35 15.36 16.71 -5.89
C THR A 35 14.78 16.64 -7.30
N LEU A 36 13.50 16.29 -7.42
CA LEU A 36 12.76 16.30 -8.68
C LEU A 36 12.33 17.71 -9.13
N GLY A 37 12.62 18.75 -8.33
CA GLY A 37 12.37 20.14 -8.67
C GLY A 37 10.96 20.64 -8.34
N LEU A 38 10.23 19.96 -7.45
CA LEU A 38 8.94 20.47 -6.95
C LEU A 38 9.15 21.70 -6.05
N SER A 39 8.27 22.70 -6.15
CA SER A 39 8.38 23.93 -5.35
C SER A 39 8.08 23.66 -3.87
N SER A 40 8.70 24.45 -2.98
CA SER A 40 8.43 24.42 -1.55
C SER A 40 6.95 24.56 -1.24
N ASP A 41 6.27 25.51 -1.88
CA ASP A 41 4.86 25.82 -1.62
C ASP A 41 3.97 24.60 -1.94
N THR A 42 4.24 23.90 -3.03
CA THR A 42 3.49 22.67 -3.40
C THR A 42 3.71 21.57 -2.37
N LEU A 43 4.95 21.41 -1.90
CA LEU A 43 5.30 20.39 -0.92
C LEU A 43 4.71 20.71 0.46
N ASP A 44 4.74 21.97 0.88
CA ASP A 44 4.18 22.38 2.16
C ASP A 44 2.67 22.16 2.20
N ASP A 45 1.95 22.57 1.15
CA ASP A 45 0.50 22.35 1.02
C ASP A 45 0.14 20.86 1.02
N ALA A 46 0.88 20.06 0.23
CA ALA A 46 0.63 18.64 0.15
C ALA A 46 0.89 17.95 1.49
N PHE A 47 2.06 18.15 2.09
CA PHE A 47 2.48 17.45 3.29
C PHE A 47 1.73 17.89 4.56
N ALA A 48 1.18 19.09 4.61
CA ALA A 48 0.35 19.55 5.73
C ALA A 48 -0.92 18.68 5.95
N SER A 49 -1.42 18.04 4.89
CA SER A 49 -2.68 17.27 4.93
C SER A 49 -2.48 15.75 4.91
N ILE A 50 -1.24 15.27 4.73
CA ILE A 50 -0.94 13.84 4.61
C ILE A 50 -1.19 13.12 5.93
N GLN A 51 -1.90 12.00 5.85
CA GLN A 51 -2.20 11.16 7.01
C GLN A 51 -2.21 9.70 6.61
N TYR A 52 -1.87 8.83 7.56
CA TYR A 52 -1.96 7.40 7.38
C TYR A 52 -3.43 6.94 7.30
N ARG A 53 -3.91 6.61 6.10
CA ARG A 53 -5.31 6.20 5.87
C ARG A 53 -5.46 4.67 5.97
N LYS A 54 -5.66 4.17 7.20
CA LYS A 54 -5.85 2.72 7.46
C LYS A 54 -6.93 2.07 6.58
N LYS A 55 -8.05 2.75 6.32
CA LYS A 55 -9.13 2.23 5.47
C LYS A 55 -8.65 1.98 4.03
N SER A 56 -7.88 2.89 3.46
CA SER A 56 -7.31 2.74 2.11
C SER A 56 -6.42 1.52 2.01
N ILE A 57 -5.63 1.24 3.05
CA ILE A 57 -4.74 0.07 3.12
C ILE A 57 -5.54 -1.24 3.21
N VAL A 58 -6.63 -1.23 3.99
CA VAL A 58 -7.52 -2.41 4.08
C VAL A 58 -8.19 -2.67 2.74
N HIS A 59 -8.67 -1.62 2.07
CA HIS A 59 -9.33 -1.73 0.77
C HIS A 59 -8.35 -2.18 -0.32
N ASP A 60 -7.14 -1.63 -0.32
CA ASP A 60 -6.06 -2.10 -1.19
C ASP A 60 -5.82 -3.59 -0.96
N LYS A 61 -5.67 -4.03 0.30
CA LYS A 61 -5.53 -5.46 0.63
C LYS A 61 -6.71 -6.33 0.21
N ALA A 62 -7.90 -5.76 0.11
CA ALA A 62 -9.15 -6.43 -0.25
C ALA A 62 -9.45 -6.37 -1.75
N GLN A 63 -8.44 -6.16 -2.58
CA GLN A 63 -8.60 -6.11 -4.02
C GLN A 63 -9.30 -7.35 -4.62
N PRO A 64 -10.07 -7.19 -5.72
CA PRO A 64 -10.94 -8.24 -6.26
C PRO A 64 -10.22 -9.48 -6.77
N GLU A 65 -8.98 -9.36 -7.27
CA GLU A 65 -8.20 -10.52 -7.72
C GLU A 65 -7.85 -11.45 -6.56
N ARG A 66 -7.75 -10.93 -5.34
CA ARG A 66 -7.53 -11.69 -4.10
C ARG A 66 -8.83 -12.16 -3.46
N GLN A 67 -9.89 -11.36 -3.55
CA GLN A 67 -11.17 -11.63 -2.90
C GLN A 67 -12.29 -11.71 -3.93
N LYS A 68 -12.24 -12.78 -4.74
CA LYS A 68 -13.24 -13.03 -5.78
C LYS A 68 -14.60 -13.35 -5.15
N ILE A 69 -15.65 -12.74 -5.69
CA ILE A 69 -17.03 -13.11 -5.40
C ILE A 69 -17.60 -13.87 -6.59
N THR A 70 -18.44 -14.86 -6.32
CA THR A 70 -19.15 -15.58 -7.38
C THR A 70 -20.20 -14.69 -8.04
N LEU A 71 -20.59 -15.04 -9.26
CA LEU A 71 -21.66 -14.34 -9.96
C LEU A 71 -22.95 -14.32 -9.13
N ASP A 72 -23.34 -15.47 -8.58
CA ASP A 72 -24.54 -15.60 -7.74
C ASP A 72 -24.51 -14.70 -6.50
N ALA A 73 -23.33 -14.49 -5.90
CA ALA A 73 -23.17 -13.57 -4.78
C ALA A 73 -23.16 -12.09 -5.22
N TYR A 74 -22.77 -11.81 -6.47
CA TYR A 74 -22.67 -10.46 -7.01
C TYR A 74 -24.02 -9.91 -7.49
N ILE A 75 -24.79 -10.68 -8.26
CA ILE A 75 -26.07 -10.26 -8.85
C ILE A 75 -27.03 -9.62 -7.83
N PRO A 76 -27.34 -10.22 -6.67
CA PRO A 76 -28.26 -9.61 -5.71
C PRO A 76 -27.71 -8.32 -5.07
N ARG A 77 -26.38 -8.13 -5.03
CA ARG A 77 -25.75 -6.89 -4.57
C ARG A 77 -25.83 -5.80 -5.63
N ALA A 78 -25.62 -6.16 -6.89
CA ALA A 78 -25.63 -5.24 -8.02
C ALA A 78 -27.06 -4.79 -8.38
N VAL A 79 -28.04 -5.70 -8.30
CA VAL A 79 -29.44 -5.48 -8.69
C VAL A 79 -30.39 -5.88 -7.54
N PRO A 80 -30.39 -5.13 -6.42
CA PRO A 80 -31.31 -5.38 -5.32
C PRO A 80 -32.74 -4.97 -5.67
N GLU A 81 -33.72 -5.54 -4.96
CA GLU A 81 -35.16 -5.31 -5.20
C GLU A 81 -35.56 -3.83 -5.27
N TRP A 82 -34.96 -2.97 -4.44
CA TRP A 82 -35.27 -1.54 -4.48
C TRP A 82 -34.86 -0.88 -5.82
N LYS A 83 -33.79 -1.37 -6.46
CA LYS A 83 -33.34 -0.88 -7.77
C LYS A 83 -34.32 -1.33 -8.86
N ILE A 84 -34.82 -2.56 -8.75
CA ILE A 84 -35.85 -3.11 -9.66
C ILE A 84 -37.16 -2.33 -9.52
N ALA A 85 -37.65 -2.14 -8.30
CA ALA A 85 -38.87 -1.37 -8.03
C ALA A 85 -38.74 0.08 -8.51
N LYS A 86 -37.58 0.71 -8.28
CA LYS A 86 -37.30 2.06 -8.81
C LYS A 86 -37.33 2.09 -10.34
N ALA A 87 -36.75 1.09 -11.01
CA ALA A 87 -36.74 1.03 -12.47
C ALA A 87 -38.16 0.88 -13.04
N ARG A 88 -38.98 -0.03 -12.51
CA ARG A 88 -40.39 -0.25 -12.93
C ARG A 88 -41.29 0.97 -12.72
N ARG A 89 -40.92 1.87 -11.82
CA ARG A 89 -41.64 3.13 -11.59
C ARG A 89 -41.25 4.21 -12.60
N LEU A 90 -40.03 4.14 -13.15
CA LEU A 90 -39.46 5.16 -14.02
C LEU A 90 -39.63 4.85 -15.51
N TYR A 91 -39.82 3.58 -15.88
CA TYR A 91 -39.97 3.07 -17.25
C TYR A 91 -41.09 2.03 -17.30
#